data_AF-A0A143XC76-F1
#
_entry.id   AF-A0A143XC76-F1
#
_cell.length_a   1.000
_cell.length_b   1.000
_cell.length_c   1.000
_cell.angle_alpha   90.00
_cell.angle_beta   90.00
_cell.angle_gamma   90.00
#
_symmetry.space_group_name_H-M   'P 1'
#
loop_
_entity.id
_entity.type
_entity.pdbx_description
1 polymer ?
#
loop_
_entity_poly.entity_id
_entity_poly.type
_entity_poly.pdbx_seq_one_letter_code
_entity_poly.pdbx_strand_id
1 'polypeptide(L)'
;MLAAKTLKDFRKAIDMLILEEDAQAFRVLCVAAASLNRSIGYALQNSDDPDISQMSNELYYEWKKDENCIFNTFIHRYRNHVFHDVELDLEFDIPFFVIDRDDDIVEFFDNELLYVPFSDFGFGDLDIRDLFEESYSWWLEQFSLLGINVE
;
A
#
# COMPACT_ATOMS: atom_id res chain seq x y z
N MET A 1 -10.01 -4.76 -18.67
CA MET A 1 -10.79 -4.99 -17.43
C MET A 1 -10.52 -3.85 -16.45
N LEU A 2 -11.53 -3.38 -15.70
CA LEU A 2 -11.40 -2.24 -14.79
C LEU A 2 -10.37 -2.47 -13.69
N ALA A 3 -10.40 -3.63 -13.00
CA ALA A 3 -9.48 -3.91 -11.90
C ALA A 3 -8.00 -3.88 -12.31
N ALA A 4 -7.67 -4.40 -13.50
CA ALA A 4 -6.30 -4.37 -14.03
C ALA A 4 -5.85 -2.93 -14.31
N LYS A 5 -6.75 -2.07 -14.81
CA LYS A 5 -6.46 -0.65 -14.99
C LYS A 5 -6.22 0.03 -13.63
N THR A 6 -7.07 -0.24 -12.65
CA THR A 6 -6.91 0.30 -11.29
C THR A 6 -5.61 -0.15 -10.63
N LEU A 7 -5.17 -1.40 -10.86
CA LEU A 7 -3.88 -1.89 -10.38
C LEU A 7 -2.69 -1.13 -11.02
N LYS A 8 -2.76 -0.84 -12.33
CA LYS A 8 -1.75 0.00 -13.01
C LYS A 8 -1.75 1.44 -12.48
N ASP A 9 -2.93 2.01 -12.24
CA ASP A 9 -3.06 3.34 -11.64
C ASP A 9 -2.52 3.35 -10.20
N PHE A 10 -2.76 2.27 -9.43
CA PHE A 10 -2.19 2.09 -8.09
C PHE A 10 -0.67 2.05 -8.12
N ARG A 11 -0.06 1.26 -9.02
CA ARG A 11 1.40 1.27 -9.23
C ARG A 11 1.91 2.68 -9.50
N LYS A 12 1.23 3.42 -10.38
CA LYS A 12 1.63 4.77 -10.72
C LYS A 12 1.57 5.72 -9.52
N ALA A 13 0.57 5.58 -8.66
CA ALA A 13 0.47 6.36 -7.42
C ALA A 13 1.63 6.06 -6.45
N ILE A 14 2.05 4.80 -6.35
CA ILE A 14 3.24 4.41 -5.57
C ILE A 14 4.51 5.06 -6.15
N ASP A 15 4.70 4.97 -7.46
CA ASP A 15 5.87 5.59 -8.12
C ASP A 15 5.92 7.11 -7.89
N MET A 16 4.75 7.77 -7.82
CA MET A 16 4.67 9.20 -7.49
C MET A 16 4.99 9.48 -6.03
N LEU A 17 4.56 8.63 -5.10
CA LEU A 17 4.86 8.76 -3.67
C LEU A 17 6.35 8.62 -3.36
N ILE A 18 7.05 7.72 -4.06
CA ILE A 18 8.48 7.46 -3.84
C ILE A 18 9.33 8.72 -4.03
N LEU A 19 8.92 9.61 -4.94
CA LEU A 19 9.68 10.80 -5.33
C LEU A 19 9.10 12.11 -4.75
N GLU A 20 8.07 12.02 -3.90
CA GLU A 20 7.37 13.20 -3.42
C GLU A 20 7.97 13.72 -2.12
N GLU A 21 8.30 15.01 -2.12
CA GLU A 21 8.94 15.72 -1.01
C GLU A 21 8.00 16.78 -0.41
N ASP A 22 6.98 17.23 -1.16
CA ASP A 22 5.96 18.14 -0.64
C ASP A 22 4.98 17.37 0.25
N ALA A 23 4.93 17.74 1.53
CA ALA A 23 4.10 17.06 2.52
C ALA A 23 2.61 17.06 2.20
N GLN A 24 2.09 18.11 1.56
CA GLN A 24 0.69 18.16 1.17
C GLN A 24 0.43 17.21 0.00
N ALA A 25 1.26 17.22 -1.03
CA ALA A 25 1.20 16.32 -2.16
C ALA A 25 1.38 14.87 -1.72
N PHE A 26 2.33 14.58 -0.83
CA PHE A 26 2.55 13.27 -0.25
C PHE A 26 1.29 12.74 0.43
N ARG A 27 0.70 13.51 1.35
CA ARG A 27 -0.57 13.14 2.01
C ARG A 27 -1.69 12.87 0.98
N VAL A 28 -1.83 13.72 -0.03
CA VAL A 28 -2.84 13.53 -1.09
C VAL A 28 -2.59 12.24 -1.85
N LEU A 29 -1.34 11.94 -2.20
CA LEU A 29 -0.97 10.73 -2.89
C LEU A 29 -1.14 9.48 -2.02
N CYS A 30 -0.92 9.54 -0.71
CA CYS A 30 -1.23 8.44 0.21
C CYS A 30 -2.72 8.11 0.19
N VAL A 31 -3.57 9.13 0.26
CA VAL A 31 -5.04 8.95 0.18
C VAL A 31 -5.44 8.39 -1.19
N ALA A 32 -4.83 8.88 -2.27
CA ALA A 32 -5.08 8.37 -3.62
C ALA A 32 -4.67 6.90 -3.76
N ALA A 33 -3.46 6.54 -3.31
CA ALA A 33 -2.94 5.18 -3.31
C ALA A 33 -3.83 4.23 -2.48
N ALA A 34 -4.19 4.62 -1.25
CA ALA A 34 -5.11 3.84 -0.41
C ALA A 34 -6.50 3.65 -1.05
N SER A 35 -7.01 4.69 -1.73
CA SER A 35 -8.29 4.62 -2.44
C SER A 35 -8.25 3.70 -3.65
N LEU A 36 -7.17 3.76 -4.44
CA LEU A 36 -6.95 2.88 -5.59
C LEU A 36 -6.78 1.43 -5.14
N ASN A 37 -5.96 1.20 -4.12
CA ASN A 37 -5.73 -0.11 -3.52
C ASN A 37 -7.04 -0.83 -3.14
N ARG A 38 -7.96 -0.11 -2.49
CA ARG A 38 -9.31 -0.62 -2.17
C ARG A 38 -10.15 -0.87 -3.42
N SER A 39 -10.10 0.06 -4.36
CA SER A 39 -10.91 0.01 -5.59
C SER A 39 -10.60 -1.23 -6.45
N ILE A 40 -9.40 -1.80 -6.34
CA ILE A 40 -9.01 -3.04 -7.02
C ILE A 40 -9.95 -4.19 -6.62
N GLY A 41 -10.05 -4.49 -5.32
CA GLY A 41 -10.92 -5.57 -4.83
C GLY A 41 -12.39 -5.35 -5.17
N TYR A 42 -12.86 -4.10 -5.07
CA TYR A 42 -14.22 -3.76 -5.48
C TYR A 42 -14.46 -4.02 -6.99
N ALA A 43 -13.50 -3.64 -7.83
CA ALA A 43 -13.60 -3.85 -9.28
C ALA A 43 -13.53 -5.32 -9.68
N LEU A 44 -12.81 -6.17 -8.93
CA LEU A 44 -12.80 -7.63 -9.14
C LEU A 44 -14.16 -8.24 -8.79
N GLN A 45 -14.71 -7.90 -7.62
CA GLN A 45 -16.01 -8.40 -7.16
C GLN A 45 -17.17 -7.97 -8.06
N ASN A 46 -17.06 -6.80 -8.70
CA ASN A 46 -18.05 -6.23 -9.62
C ASN A 46 -17.59 -6.29 -11.08
N SER A 47 -16.73 -7.26 -11.43
CA SER A 47 -16.30 -7.47 -12.81
C SER A 47 -17.50 -7.81 -13.71
N ASP A 48 -17.48 -7.33 -14.95
CA ASP A 48 -18.44 -7.74 -15.99
C ASP A 48 -18.26 -9.21 -16.40
N ASP A 49 -17.11 -9.80 -16.06
CA ASP A 49 -16.83 -11.23 -16.22
C ASP A 49 -17.34 -12.01 -14.99
N PRO A 50 -18.39 -12.85 -15.14
CA PRO A 50 -19.00 -13.56 -14.02
C PRO A 50 -18.06 -14.56 -13.34
N ASP A 51 -17.14 -15.19 -14.09
CA ASP A 51 -16.23 -16.18 -13.54
C ASP A 51 -15.21 -15.48 -12.63
N ILE A 52 -14.68 -14.34 -13.06
CA ILE A 52 -13.79 -13.50 -12.25
C ILE A 52 -14.51 -12.95 -11.02
N SER A 53 -15.74 -12.45 -11.18
CA SER A 53 -16.55 -11.94 -10.06
C SER A 53 -16.80 -13.04 -9.02
N GLN A 54 -17.19 -14.25 -9.47
CA GLN A 54 -17.41 -15.38 -8.57
C GLN A 54 -16.13 -15.80 -7.84
N MET A 55 -15.05 -16.05 -8.57
CA MET A 55 -13.77 -16.46 -7.97
C MET A 55 -13.23 -15.39 -7.01
N SER A 56 -13.37 -14.11 -7.35
CA SER A 56 -12.97 -13.01 -6.47
C SER A 56 -13.81 -12.97 -5.18
N ASN A 57 -15.11 -13.28 -5.25
CA ASN A 57 -15.95 -13.36 -4.06
C ASN A 57 -15.55 -14.54 -3.17
N GLU A 58 -15.20 -15.69 -3.76
CA GLU A 58 -14.69 -16.86 -3.02
C GLU A 58 -13.36 -16.55 -2.33
N LEU A 59 -12.39 -15.97 -3.06
CA LEU A 59 -11.10 -15.56 -2.51
C LEU A 59 -11.24 -14.52 -1.40
N TYR A 60 -12.18 -13.59 -1.51
CA TYR A 60 -12.45 -12.60 -0.46
C TYR A 60 -12.79 -13.24 0.90
N TYR A 61 -13.51 -14.36 0.90
CA TYR A 61 -13.77 -15.09 2.14
C TYR A 61 -12.51 -15.73 2.71
N GLU A 62 -11.59 -16.19 1.86
CA GLU A 62 -10.29 -16.73 2.30
C GLU A 62 -9.38 -15.62 2.84
N TRP A 63 -9.28 -14.48 2.15
CA TRP A 63 -8.49 -13.32 2.60
C TRP A 63 -8.92 -12.85 4.00
N LYS A 64 -10.22 -12.93 4.30
CA LYS A 64 -10.76 -12.57 5.63
C LYS A 64 -10.40 -13.54 6.76
N LYS A 65 -9.98 -14.77 6.48
CA LYS A 65 -9.66 -15.75 7.53
C LYS A 65 -8.27 -15.52 8.13
N ASP A 66 -7.33 -15.00 7.34
CA ASP A 66 -5.99 -14.73 7.81
C ASP A 66 -5.89 -13.30 8.35
N GLU A 67 -6.01 -13.14 9.67
CA GLU A 67 -5.95 -11.83 10.33
C GLU A 67 -4.64 -11.09 10.12
N ASN A 68 -3.55 -11.80 9.76
CA ASN A 68 -2.21 -11.25 9.63
C ASN A 68 -1.80 -10.94 8.18
N CYS A 69 -2.59 -11.34 7.18
CA CYS A 69 -2.25 -11.01 5.80
C CYS A 69 -2.43 -9.52 5.52
N ILE A 70 -1.63 -8.99 4.58
CA ILE A 70 -1.66 -7.59 4.13
C ILE A 70 -3.06 -7.08 3.78
N PHE A 71 -3.95 -7.98 3.34
CA PHE A 71 -5.35 -7.66 3.10
C PHE A 71 -6.09 -7.20 4.37
N ASN A 72 -6.00 -7.96 5.47
CA ASN A 72 -6.68 -7.59 6.71
C ASN A 72 -5.91 -6.54 7.50
N THR A 73 -4.59 -6.60 7.48
CA THR A 73 -3.73 -5.74 8.30
C THR A 73 -3.56 -4.34 7.72
N PHE A 74 -3.50 -4.21 6.39
CA PHE A 74 -3.30 -2.94 5.71
C PHE A 74 -4.50 -2.57 4.83
N ILE A 75 -4.80 -3.31 3.76
CA ILE A 75 -5.83 -2.93 2.77
C ILE A 75 -7.20 -2.65 3.43
N HIS A 76 -7.58 -3.47 4.40
CA HIS A 76 -8.86 -3.36 5.10
C HIS A 76 -8.82 -2.41 6.31
N ARG A 77 -7.76 -2.48 7.14
CA ARG A 77 -7.64 -1.70 8.40
C ARG A 77 -7.09 -0.29 8.19
N TYR A 78 -6.07 -0.12 7.36
CA TYR A 78 -5.45 1.19 7.07
C TYR A 78 -6.45 2.20 6.51
N ARG A 79 -7.44 1.73 5.74
CA ARG A 79 -8.59 2.54 5.33
C ARG A 79 -9.22 3.28 6.51
N ASN A 80 -9.48 2.59 7.62
CA ASN A 80 -10.15 3.25 8.73
C ASN A 80 -9.34 4.40 9.28
N HIS A 81 -8.02 4.24 9.34
CA HIS A 81 -7.11 5.28 9.80
C HIS A 81 -7.04 6.46 8.81
N VAL A 82 -6.76 6.21 7.52
CA VAL A 82 -6.67 7.26 6.49
C VAL A 82 -7.98 8.03 6.31
N PHE A 83 -9.14 7.40 6.47
CA PHE A 83 -10.43 8.05 6.21
C PHE A 83 -11.10 8.64 7.45
N HIS A 84 -10.74 8.23 8.67
CA HIS A 84 -11.32 8.80 9.91
C HIS A 84 -10.38 9.78 10.61
N ASP A 85 -9.06 9.53 10.54
CA ASP A 85 -8.05 10.23 11.33
C ASP A 85 -7.04 10.90 10.39
N VAL A 86 -7.47 11.83 9.52
CA VAL A 86 -6.61 12.52 8.53
C VAL A 86 -5.60 13.48 9.19
N GLU A 87 -5.00 13.08 10.30
CA GLU A 87 -3.69 13.50 10.77
C GLU A 87 -2.76 12.32 10.45
N LEU A 88 -2.29 12.25 9.20
CA LEU A 88 -1.07 11.48 8.97
C LEU A 88 0.00 12.20 9.78
N ASP A 89 0.47 11.57 10.85
CA ASP A 89 1.63 12.02 11.62
C ASP A 89 2.87 11.91 10.70
N LEU A 90 2.98 12.87 9.79
CA LEU A 90 4.15 13.03 8.93
C LEU A 90 5.29 13.46 9.85
N GLU A 91 6.18 12.54 10.16
CA GLU A 91 7.41 12.87 10.85
C GLU A 91 8.42 13.39 9.82
N PHE A 92 8.85 14.63 10.05
CA PHE A 92 9.99 15.23 9.37
C PHE A 92 11.21 15.03 10.27
N ASP A 93 12.38 14.78 9.70
CA ASP A 93 13.65 14.51 10.41
C ASP A 93 13.69 13.17 11.18
N ILE A 94 13.46 12.03 10.51
CA ILE A 94 13.97 10.76 11.05
C ILE A 94 15.39 10.55 10.54
N PRO A 95 16.42 10.63 11.40
CA PRO A 95 17.77 10.25 11.01
C PRO A 95 17.78 8.76 10.66
N PHE A 96 18.14 8.43 9.42
CA PHE A 96 18.41 7.05 9.07
C PHE A 96 19.90 6.78 9.27
N PHE A 97 20.19 5.65 9.92
CA PHE A 97 21.55 5.21 10.20
C PHE A 97 21.92 4.15 9.17
N VAL A 98 22.97 4.40 8.39
CA VAL A 98 23.59 3.36 7.55
C VAL A 98 24.80 2.84 8.30
N ILE A 99 24.83 1.53 8.60
CA ILE A 99 26.00 0.87 9.18
C ILE A 99 26.91 0.44 8.02
N ASP A 100 28.07 1.08 7.89
CA ASP A 100 29.09 0.63 6.93
C ASP A 100 29.78 -0.65 7.45
N ARG A 101 30.40 -1.43 6.55
CA ARG A 101 31.10 -2.69 6.84
C ARG A 101 32.23 -2.59 7.87
N ASP A 102 32.66 -1.38 8.19
CA ASP A 102 33.72 -1.10 9.17
C ASP A 102 33.18 -0.69 10.57
N ASP A 103 31.90 -0.97 10.87
CA ASP A 103 31.21 -0.63 12.15
C ASP A 103 31.09 0.87 12.44
N ASP A 104 31.40 1.74 11.48
CA ASP A 104 31.12 3.16 11.57
C ASP A 104 29.64 3.43 11.29
N ILE A 105 28.96 4.02 12.28
CA ILE A 105 27.59 4.53 12.13
C ILE A 105 27.65 5.85 11.38
N VAL A 106 27.17 5.87 10.14
CA VAL A 106 27.01 7.12 9.38
C VAL A 106 25.56 7.59 9.56
N GLU A 107 25.40 8.70 10.28
CA GLU A 107 24.14 9.42 10.43
C GLU A 107 23.87 10.24 9.17
N PHE A 108 22.83 9.90 8.43
CA PHE A 108 22.30 10.74 7.38
C PHE A 108 21.07 11.49 7.90
N PHE A 109 21.20 12.80 8.00
CA PHE A 109 20.05 13.70 8.13
C PHE A 109 19.68 14.12 6.71
N ASP A 110 18.82 13.34 6.06
CA ASP A 110 18.22 13.77 4.81
C ASP A 110 16.88 14.41 5.14
N ASN A 111 16.92 15.73 5.38
CA ASN A 111 15.74 16.57 5.63
C ASN A 111 14.78 16.62 4.42
N GLU A 112 15.08 15.88 3.33
CA GLU A 112 14.34 15.85 2.08
C GLU A 112 13.39 14.65 1.95
N LEU A 113 13.48 13.64 2.82
CA LEU A 113 12.64 12.44 2.73
C LEU A 113 11.55 12.43 3.80
N LEU A 114 10.29 12.54 3.36
CA LEU A 114 9.11 12.33 4.20
C LEU A 114 9.06 10.88 4.65
N TYR A 115 8.81 10.64 5.93
CA TYR A 115 8.59 9.30 6.47
C TYR A 115 7.26 9.26 7.22
N VAL A 116 6.52 8.17 7.04
CA VAL A 116 5.26 7.95 7.76
C VAL A 116 5.36 6.63 8.50
N PRO A 117 5.61 6.67 9.83
CA PRO A 117 5.65 5.47 10.62
C PRO A 117 4.27 4.84 10.63
N PHE A 118 4.19 3.55 10.32
CA PHE A 118 2.99 2.78 10.60
C PHE A 118 3.10 2.11 11.97
N SER A 119 3.05 2.94 13.03
CA SER A 119 3.19 2.50 14.42
C SER A 119 1.97 1.71 14.92
N ASP A 120 0.79 1.99 14.37
CA ASP A 120 -0.43 1.23 14.65
C ASP A 120 -0.45 -0.11 13.89
N PHE A 121 -1.03 -1.14 14.53
CA PHE A 121 -1.25 -2.50 13.99
C PHE A 121 -0.04 -3.44 13.88
N GLY A 122 1.09 -3.13 14.52
CA GLY A 122 2.21 -4.08 14.65
C GLY A 122 3.20 -4.08 13.48
N PHE A 123 3.13 -3.04 12.62
CA PHE A 123 4.03 -2.79 11.50
C PHE A 123 5.08 -1.72 11.83
N GLY A 124 5.45 -1.62 13.11
CA GLY A 124 6.41 -0.63 13.60
C GLY A 124 7.62 -0.45 12.69
N ASP A 125 8.12 0.78 12.64
CA ASP A 125 9.25 1.27 11.84
C ASP A 125 9.11 1.13 10.31
N LEU A 126 8.04 0.52 9.77
CA LEU A 126 7.82 0.46 8.32
C LEU A 126 7.26 1.77 7.77
N ASP A 127 7.80 2.19 6.64
CA ASP A 127 7.28 3.30 5.87
C ASP A 127 6.00 2.91 5.12
N ILE A 128 5.04 3.82 5.04
CA ILE A 128 3.80 3.61 4.29
C ILE A 128 4.03 3.17 2.81
N ARG A 129 5.12 3.62 2.18
CA ARG A 129 5.49 3.26 0.80
C ARG A 129 5.79 1.77 0.71
N ASP A 130 6.47 1.20 1.71
CA ASP A 130 6.77 -0.24 1.77
C ASP A 130 5.48 -1.06 1.87
N LEU A 131 4.52 -0.59 2.69
CA LEU A 131 3.21 -1.24 2.82
C LEU A 131 2.40 -1.18 1.52
N PHE A 132 2.48 -0.08 0.77
CA PHE A 132 1.86 -0.01 -0.55
C PHE A 132 2.52 -0.96 -1.55
N GLU A 133 3.85 -1.11 -1.52
CA GLU A 133 4.59 -2.06 -2.36
C GLU A 133 4.26 -3.52 -2.02
N GLU A 134 4.18 -3.86 -0.74
CA GLU A 134 3.75 -5.18 -0.28
C GLU A 134 2.31 -5.46 -0.72
N SER A 135 1.42 -4.48 -0.57
CA SER A 135 0.04 -4.58 -1.02
C SER A 135 -0.07 -4.72 -2.54
N TYR A 136 0.77 -4.04 -3.32
CA TYR A 136 0.81 -4.18 -4.77
C TYR A 136 1.24 -5.58 -5.18
N SER A 137 2.31 -6.09 -4.55
CA SER A 137 2.82 -7.45 -4.77
C SER A 137 1.76 -8.50 -4.46
N TRP A 138 1.04 -8.34 -3.34
CA TRP A 138 -0.05 -9.22 -2.97
C TRP A 138 -1.20 -9.20 -4.00
N TRP A 139 -1.57 -8.04 -4.54
CA TRP A 139 -2.57 -7.98 -5.61
C TRP A 139 -2.11 -8.70 -6.87
N LEU A 140 -0.83 -8.59 -7.26
CA LEU A 140 -0.32 -9.34 -8.41
C LEU A 140 -0.52 -10.85 -8.24
N GLU A 141 -0.28 -11.38 -7.03
CA GLU A 141 -0.54 -12.78 -6.71
C GLU A 141 -2.03 -13.13 -6.88
N GLN A 142 -2.94 -12.27 -6.39
CA GLN A 142 -4.37 -12.51 -6.52
C GLN A 142 -4.83 -12.46 -7.98
N PHE A 143 -4.31 -11.54 -8.79
CA PHE A 143 -4.60 -11.47 -10.22
C PHE A 143 -4.09 -12.72 -10.96
N SER A 144 -2.92 -13.23 -10.59
CA SER A 144 -2.37 -14.48 -11.12
C SER A 144 -3.26 -15.68 -10.77
N LEU A 145 -3.76 -15.77 -9.52
CA LEU A 145 -4.70 -16.81 -9.10
C LEU A 145 -6.03 -16.76 -9.88
N LEU A 146 -6.47 -15.56 -10.25
CA LEU A 146 -7.65 -15.33 -11.09
C LEU A 146 -7.39 -15.53 -12.59
N GLY A 147 -6.16 -15.86 -13.00
CA GLY A 147 -5.78 -16.03 -14.40
C GLY A 147 -5.77 -14.74 -15.22
N ILE A 148 -5.65 -13.59 -14.55
CA ILE A 148 -5.71 -12.27 -15.18
C ILE A 148 -4.29 -11.80 -15.48
N ASN A 149 -4.00 -11.54 -16.75
CA ASN A 149 -2.74 -10.92 -17.15
C ASN A 149 -2.79 -9.39 -16.94
N VAL A 150 -1.78 -8.87 -16.25
CA VAL A 150 -1.65 -7.47 -15.83
C VAL A 150 -0.48 -6.72 -16.50
N GLU A 151 0.20 -7.35 -17.45
CA GLU A 151 1.19 -6.70 -18.33
C GLU A 151 0.57 -5.55 -19.16
#